data_AF-A0A2S9YGR5-F1
#
_entry.id   AF-A0A2S9YGR5-F1
#
_cell.length_a   1.000
_cell.length_b   1.000
_cell.length_c   1.000
_cell.angle_alpha   90.00
_cell.angle_beta   90.00
_cell.angle_gamma   90.00
#
_symmetry.space_group_name_H-M   'P 1'
#
loop_
_entity.id
_entity.type
_entity.pdbx_description
1 polymer ?
#
loop_
_entity_poly.entity_id
_entity_poly.type
_entity_poly.pdbx_seq_one_letter_code
_entity_poly.pdbx_strand_id
1 'polypeptide(L)'
;MASVHGPSDRLGPKFDELRARTRVDPRRKRARANFFGGRPAQNSCPAQFWTDSTPSNFEREPASGPVDRADFCPGLGQWGERLAQKVTRIDPTARSNAVEIELGPPKEARASRFSCPGPFGPEVESGLKPICTADFVGYIVGMLLPLTSLFGLYILTPGRRIYALSRVREQAEAHDAPGLFEAIDAAIAHDRGVLELDAKRRSAQKAKLPRVRDTDIVVDRKLSIIHSLLTHFASEEPAPSTAAALLSALFPVSLSHHLRLPFVDQSAANERALELLEAETHEKWLQSHGFGPLIAGLREAHNIFKATLLARDAASGPSWDEVRDARERGQELYLQVVAKVISRFAATPEQRTAVLAPIWDQNLAIQAYRRQRRTPVDIDPDSGELLLEDAETEAEAEAEAEAEAEAEAEQGVL
;
A
#
# COMPACT_ATOMS: atom_id res chain seq x y z
N MET A 1 -59.83 35.16 5.60
CA MET A 1 -59.28 36.53 5.66
C MET A 1 -58.67 36.75 7.04
N ALA A 2 -57.36 36.58 7.17
CA ALA A 2 -56.55 37.09 8.28
C ALA A 2 -55.13 37.20 7.73
N SER A 3 -54.71 38.45 7.48
CA SER A 3 -53.41 38.81 6.93
C SER A 3 -52.43 38.97 8.09
N VAL A 4 -51.35 38.20 8.11
CA VAL A 4 -50.26 38.36 9.09
C VAL A 4 -49.07 38.98 8.36
N HIS A 5 -48.83 40.26 8.66
CA HIS A 5 -47.63 40.99 8.30
C HIS A 5 -46.46 40.59 9.21
N GLY A 6 -45.25 40.55 8.64
CA GLY A 6 -44.02 40.01 9.25
C GLY A 6 -43.38 40.88 10.35
N PRO A 7 -42.10 40.58 10.64
CA PRO A 7 -41.09 41.61 10.35
C PRO A 7 -39.84 41.03 9.66
N SER A 8 -39.51 41.57 8.50
CA SER A 8 -38.12 41.62 8.02
C SER A 8 -37.40 42.79 8.70
N ASP A 9 -36.07 42.75 8.61
CA ASP A 9 -35.11 43.81 8.91
C ASP A 9 -34.50 43.80 10.32
N ARG A 10 -33.28 43.24 10.40
CA ARG A 10 -32.09 43.90 10.98
C ARG A 10 -30.86 42.99 10.83
N LEU A 11 -30.21 43.06 9.67
CA LEU A 11 -28.78 42.75 9.56
C LEU A 11 -28.10 43.97 8.94
N GLY A 12 -27.43 44.72 9.81
CA GLY A 12 -26.64 45.89 9.46
C GLY A 12 -25.24 45.55 8.91
N PRO A 13 -24.46 46.58 8.53
CA PRO A 13 -23.29 46.47 7.69
C PRO A 13 -22.08 45.98 8.49
N LYS A 14 -21.70 44.71 8.31
CA LYS A 14 -20.42 44.18 8.79
C LYS A 14 -19.60 43.46 7.72
N PHE A 15 -20.10 43.37 6.49
CA PHE A 15 -19.44 42.62 5.42
C PHE A 15 -18.43 43.44 4.61
N ASP A 16 -18.57 44.77 4.56
CA ASP A 16 -17.65 45.63 3.78
C ASP A 16 -16.35 45.97 4.52
N GLU A 17 -16.29 45.80 5.85
CA GLU A 17 -15.10 46.13 6.65
C GLU A 17 -14.03 45.01 6.62
N LEU A 18 -14.41 43.79 6.20
CA LEU A 18 -13.49 42.65 6.06
C LEU A 18 -12.75 42.60 4.72
N ARG A 19 -13.19 43.34 3.69
CA ARG A 19 -12.49 43.44 2.41
C ARG A 19 -11.36 44.48 2.38
N ALA A 20 -11.24 45.33 3.40
CA ALA A 20 -10.24 46.40 3.44
C ALA A 20 -8.89 46.00 4.07
N ARG A 21 -8.75 44.80 4.64
CA ARG A 21 -7.56 44.38 5.42
C ARG A 21 -6.57 43.47 4.70
N THR A 22 -6.79 43.11 3.44
CA THR A 22 -5.89 42.23 2.65
C THR A 22 -5.25 42.92 1.45
N ARG A 23 -4.73 44.15 1.63
CA ARG A 23 -3.74 44.72 0.70
C ARG A 23 -2.33 44.45 1.23
N VAL A 24 -1.69 43.44 0.65
CA VAL A 24 -0.27 43.13 0.84
C VAL A 24 0.56 44.24 0.19
N ASP A 25 1.42 44.88 0.97
CA ASP A 25 2.35 45.94 0.53
C ASP A 25 3.51 45.33 -0.29
N PRO A 26 3.68 45.68 -1.58
CA PRO A 26 4.70 45.11 -2.43
C PRO A 26 6.12 45.68 -2.21
N ARG A 27 6.35 46.58 -1.24
CA ARG A 27 7.66 47.25 -1.06
C ARG A 27 8.63 46.59 -0.07
N ARG A 28 8.32 45.42 0.49
CA ARG A 28 9.18 44.73 1.49
C ARG A 28 10.19 43.70 0.95
N LYS A 29 10.48 43.69 -0.35
CA LYS A 29 11.42 42.73 -0.99
C LYS A 29 12.85 43.25 -1.27
N ARG A 30 13.32 44.34 -0.63
CA ARG A 30 14.71 44.81 -0.78
C ARG A 30 15.35 45.18 0.55
N ALA A 31 15.78 44.18 1.32
CA ALA A 31 16.76 44.35 2.39
C ALA A 31 17.28 42.98 2.86
N ARG A 32 18.06 42.29 2.01
CA ARG A 32 18.94 41.18 2.41
C ARG A 32 19.92 40.86 1.28
N ALA A 33 20.77 41.83 1.00
CA ALA A 33 22.04 41.63 0.33
C ALA A 33 23.05 42.49 1.09
N ASN A 34 24.26 41.97 1.30
CA ASN A 34 25.39 42.56 2.03
C ASN A 34 25.48 42.18 3.50
N PHE A 35 25.89 40.94 3.76
CA PHE A 35 26.76 40.67 4.92
C PHE A 35 27.56 39.39 4.65
N PHE A 36 28.76 39.53 4.09
CA PHE A 36 29.97 38.79 4.52
C PHE A 36 31.16 39.31 3.72
N GLY A 37 31.91 40.21 4.35
CA GLY A 37 33.23 40.64 3.92
C GLY A 37 34.30 39.85 4.67
N GLY A 38 35.19 39.23 3.89
CA GLY A 38 36.65 39.05 4.08
C GLY A 38 37.26 38.71 5.45
N ARG A 39 38.11 37.67 5.45
CA ARG A 39 39.57 37.86 5.63
C ARG A 39 40.39 36.68 5.05
N PRO A 40 41.68 36.90 4.74
CA PRO A 40 42.51 36.00 3.93
C PRO A 40 43.64 35.29 4.71
N ALA A 41 44.31 34.39 3.97
CA ALA A 41 45.76 34.13 3.93
C ALA A 41 46.28 32.74 4.37
N GLN A 42 46.84 32.06 3.37
CA GLN A 42 48.14 31.37 3.33
C GLN A 42 48.30 30.05 4.11
N ASN A 43 48.50 28.94 3.38
CA ASN A 43 49.84 28.32 3.28
C ASN A 43 49.90 27.16 2.25
N SER A 44 50.86 27.30 1.32
CA SER A 44 51.77 26.31 0.74
C SER A 44 51.26 24.99 0.10
N CYS A 45 51.45 24.94 -1.23
CA CYS A 45 51.75 23.82 -2.16
C CYS A 45 52.81 22.79 -1.64
N PRO A 46 53.14 21.66 -2.33
CA PRO A 46 52.95 21.43 -3.78
C PRO A 46 52.66 20.00 -4.32
N ALA A 47 52.15 20.03 -5.57
CA ALA A 47 52.54 19.27 -6.77
C ALA A 47 52.43 17.73 -6.82
N GLN A 48 51.56 17.23 -7.72
CA GLN A 48 51.86 16.17 -8.70
C GLN A 48 51.03 16.44 -9.98
N PHE A 49 51.66 16.95 -11.06
CA PHE A 49 52.07 16.20 -12.26
C PHE A 49 50.91 15.57 -13.06
N TRP A 50 50.35 16.32 -14.02
CA TRP A 50 49.67 15.78 -15.20
C TRP A 50 50.05 16.62 -16.41
N THR A 51 50.63 15.96 -17.41
CA THR A 51 50.98 16.55 -18.71
C THR A 51 49.85 16.34 -19.70
N ASP A 52 49.46 17.46 -20.30
CA ASP A 52 48.94 17.69 -21.66
C ASP A 52 48.64 16.48 -22.54
N SER A 53 47.44 16.48 -23.14
CA SER A 53 47.25 16.37 -24.60
C SER A 53 45.78 16.60 -24.98
N THR A 54 45.44 17.83 -25.35
CA THR A 54 44.30 18.13 -26.25
C THR A 54 44.86 18.66 -27.56
N PRO A 55 44.26 18.32 -28.71
CA PRO A 55 44.23 19.24 -29.84
C PRO A 55 42.78 19.63 -30.20
N SER A 56 42.54 20.93 -30.05
CA SER A 56 41.96 21.87 -31.02
C SER A 56 40.80 21.44 -31.93
N ASN A 57 39.70 22.18 -31.77
CA ASN A 57 38.93 22.92 -32.79
C ASN A 57 38.53 22.21 -34.09
N PHE A 58 37.21 22.08 -34.29
CA PHE A 58 36.59 22.41 -35.58
C PHE A 58 35.18 22.96 -35.37
N GLU A 59 35.00 24.25 -35.66
CA GLU A 59 33.70 24.86 -35.92
C GLU A 59 33.14 24.32 -37.25
N ARG A 60 31.83 24.00 -37.29
CA ARG A 60 30.96 24.32 -38.44
C ARG A 60 29.47 24.08 -38.12
N GLU A 61 28.71 25.10 -38.50
CA GLU A 61 27.26 25.32 -38.49
C GLU A 61 26.41 24.28 -39.25
N PRO A 62 25.05 24.35 -39.12
CA PRO A 62 24.14 23.22 -39.35
C PRO A 62 23.63 23.15 -40.79
N ALA A 63 23.43 21.94 -41.29
CA ALA A 63 22.71 21.69 -42.53
C ALA A 63 21.56 20.70 -42.31
N SER A 64 20.38 21.19 -42.65
CA SER A 64 19.11 20.52 -42.83
C SER A 64 19.15 19.41 -43.87
N GLY A 65 18.43 18.32 -43.61
CA GLY A 65 18.09 17.30 -44.62
C GLY A 65 17.47 16.04 -43.98
N PRO A 66 16.30 15.57 -44.46
CA PRO A 66 15.70 14.34 -43.98
C PRO A 66 16.40 13.15 -44.64
N VAL A 67 16.91 12.21 -43.84
CA VAL A 67 17.49 10.95 -44.35
C VAL A 67 16.51 9.83 -44.01
N ASP A 68 15.89 9.29 -45.06
CA ASP A 68 15.26 7.98 -45.06
C ASP A 68 16.26 6.92 -44.63
N ARG A 69 15.94 6.18 -43.56
CA ARG A 69 16.70 5.01 -43.10
C ARG A 69 15.90 3.75 -43.36
N ALA A 70 16.15 3.16 -44.53
CA ALA A 70 16.14 1.72 -44.69
C ALA A 70 17.60 1.21 -44.62
N ASP A 71 17.75 0.09 -43.92
CA ASP A 71 18.88 -0.85 -43.94
C ASP A 71 20.22 -0.47 -43.28
N PHE A 72 20.44 -1.02 -42.08
CA PHE A 72 21.65 -1.66 -41.49
C PHE A 72 21.48 -1.64 -39.95
N CYS A 73 21.75 -2.66 -39.14
CA CYS A 73 22.51 -3.91 -39.24
C CYS A 73 22.10 -4.82 -38.01
N PRO A 74 22.76 -5.96 -37.69
CA PRO A 74 22.10 -7.22 -37.38
C PRO A 74 22.32 -7.67 -35.92
N GLY A 75 21.66 -8.76 -35.52
CA GLY A 75 22.09 -9.55 -34.37
C GLY A 75 21.07 -9.63 -33.25
N LEU A 76 20.22 -10.65 -33.32
CA LEU A 76 19.67 -11.38 -32.17
C LEU A 76 18.93 -12.61 -32.71
N GLY A 77 19.73 -13.56 -33.17
CA GLY A 77 19.28 -14.93 -33.36
C GLY A 77 19.17 -15.64 -32.01
N GLN A 78 18.22 -16.56 -31.95
CA GLN A 78 18.06 -17.64 -30.96
C GLN A 78 17.38 -17.33 -29.62
N TRP A 79 16.07 -17.05 -29.58
CA TRP A 79 15.21 -17.36 -28.42
C TRP A 79 13.74 -17.57 -28.83
N GLY A 80 13.49 -18.35 -29.89
CA GLY A 80 12.15 -18.44 -30.50
C GLY A 80 11.74 -19.80 -31.06
N GLU A 81 12.27 -20.92 -30.56
CA GLU A 81 11.79 -22.27 -30.93
C GLU A 81 11.81 -23.18 -29.72
N ARG A 82 10.83 -23.00 -28.82
CA ARG A 82 10.37 -23.99 -27.84
C ARG A 82 9.17 -23.40 -27.13
N LEU A 83 7.97 -23.56 -27.71
CA LEU A 83 6.65 -23.61 -27.05
C LEU A 83 5.54 -23.64 -28.13
N ALA A 84 5.57 -24.65 -28.99
CA ALA A 84 4.47 -24.93 -29.91
C ALA A 84 4.17 -26.43 -29.92
N GLN A 85 3.54 -26.93 -28.84
CA GLN A 85 2.83 -28.21 -28.87
C GLN A 85 1.84 -28.29 -27.70
N LYS A 86 0.57 -28.00 -28.04
CA LYS A 86 -0.72 -28.41 -27.42
C LYS A 86 -1.69 -27.23 -27.41
N VAL A 87 -2.24 -26.96 -28.60
CA VAL A 87 -3.53 -26.27 -28.72
C VAL A 87 -4.48 -27.30 -29.33
N THR A 88 -5.36 -27.86 -28.49
CA THR A 88 -6.54 -28.59 -28.96
C THR A 88 -7.56 -27.59 -29.45
N ARG A 89 -7.73 -27.55 -30.78
CA ARG A 89 -8.84 -26.89 -31.46
C ARG A 89 -10.12 -27.66 -31.10
N ILE A 90 -11.08 -26.99 -30.47
CA ILE A 90 -12.45 -27.51 -30.32
C ILE A 90 -13.26 -26.92 -31.48
N ASP A 91 -13.73 -27.79 -32.35
CA ASP A 91 -14.57 -27.44 -33.49
C ASP A 91 -16.05 -27.37 -33.03
N PRO A 92 -16.76 -26.24 -33.16
CA PRO A 92 -18.10 -26.08 -32.59
C PRO A 92 -19.24 -26.62 -33.49
N THR A 93 -18.96 -27.44 -34.51
CA THR A 93 -19.99 -27.96 -35.41
C THR A 93 -19.87 -29.46 -35.65
N ALA A 94 -20.28 -30.26 -34.66
CA ALA A 94 -20.63 -31.66 -34.89
C ALA A 94 -21.87 -32.03 -34.06
N ARG A 95 -23.01 -32.12 -34.76
CA ARG A 95 -24.25 -32.74 -34.27
C ARG A 95 -24.01 -34.24 -34.06
N SER A 96 -24.67 -34.75 -33.02
CA SER A 96 -24.91 -36.17 -32.69
C SER A 96 -23.68 -37.08 -32.66
N ASN A 97 -23.20 -37.37 -31.46
CA ASN A 97 -22.76 -38.72 -31.08
C ASN A 97 -22.95 -38.88 -29.57
N ALA A 98 -23.68 -39.92 -29.17
CA ALA A 98 -23.78 -40.36 -27.80
C ALA A 98 -22.38 -40.81 -27.34
N VAL A 99 -21.88 -40.21 -26.26
CA VAL A 99 -20.63 -40.64 -25.64
C VAL A 99 -20.98 -41.69 -24.60
N GLU A 100 -20.77 -42.95 -24.95
CA GLU A 100 -20.79 -44.07 -24.02
C GLU A 100 -19.42 -44.11 -23.32
N ILE A 101 -19.41 -43.84 -22.02
CA ILE A 101 -18.18 -43.83 -21.21
C ILE A 101 -18.03 -45.23 -20.60
N GLU A 102 -17.15 -46.05 -21.20
CA GLU A 102 -16.68 -47.29 -20.55
C GLU A 102 -15.77 -46.94 -19.37
N LEU A 103 -16.23 -47.26 -18.16
CA LEU A 103 -15.41 -47.21 -16.95
C LEU A 103 -14.50 -48.46 -16.91
N GLY A 104 -13.21 -48.25 -17.14
CA GLY A 104 -12.21 -49.30 -16.98
C GLY A 104 -12.13 -49.85 -15.54
N PRO A 105 -11.69 -51.10 -15.35
CA PRO A 105 -11.66 -51.73 -14.04
C PRO A 105 -10.69 -51.00 -13.09
N PRO A 106 -11.02 -50.90 -11.79
CA PRO A 106 -10.21 -50.17 -10.82
C PRO A 106 -8.85 -50.84 -10.65
N LYS A 107 -7.78 -50.10 -10.94
CA LYS A 107 -6.42 -50.51 -10.58
C LYS A 107 -6.31 -50.55 -9.05
N GLU A 108 -5.80 -51.67 -8.56
CA GLU A 108 -5.58 -51.99 -7.15
C GLU A 108 -4.87 -50.85 -6.40
N ALA A 109 -5.66 -50.09 -5.63
CA ALA A 109 -5.13 -49.16 -4.65
C ALA A 109 -4.81 -49.93 -3.37
N ARG A 110 -3.53 -49.91 -2.96
CA ARG A 110 -3.05 -50.39 -1.67
C ARG A 110 -3.90 -49.80 -0.54
N ALA A 111 -4.57 -50.69 0.19
CA ALA A 111 -5.32 -50.35 1.39
C ALA A 111 -4.36 -49.99 2.54
N SER A 112 -4.10 -48.71 2.75
CA SER A 112 -3.67 -48.22 4.07
C SER A 112 -4.92 -48.11 4.95
N ARG A 113 -5.17 -49.14 5.77
CA ARG A 113 -6.18 -49.09 6.83
C ARG A 113 -5.69 -48.13 7.91
N PHE A 114 -6.22 -46.91 7.92
CA PHE A 114 -6.20 -46.06 9.10
C PHE A 114 -7.39 -46.46 9.99
N SER A 115 -7.07 -47.06 11.15
CA SER A 115 -8.06 -47.44 12.17
C SER A 115 -8.01 -46.40 13.28
N CYS A 116 -8.99 -45.49 13.31
CA CYS A 116 -9.22 -44.62 14.47
C CYS A 116 -10.30 -45.28 15.34
N PRO A 117 -10.04 -45.56 16.64
CA PRO A 117 -11.07 -46.09 17.52
C PRO A 117 -11.97 -44.94 18.00
N GLY A 118 -13.17 -44.84 17.42
CA GLY A 118 -14.28 -44.06 17.98
C GLY A 118 -15.20 -44.95 18.82
N PRO A 119 -15.93 -44.40 19.81
CA PRO A 119 -16.66 -45.19 20.83
C PRO A 119 -18.05 -45.69 20.38
N PHE A 120 -18.36 -45.72 19.08
CA PHE A 120 -19.66 -46.18 18.58
C PHE A 120 -19.48 -47.36 17.62
N GLY A 121 -20.19 -48.45 17.91
CA GLY A 121 -20.05 -49.76 17.28
C GLY A 121 -20.48 -49.83 15.80
N PRO A 122 -20.39 -51.03 15.19
CA PRO A 122 -20.51 -51.19 13.75
C PRO A 122 -21.97 -51.15 13.29
N GLU A 123 -22.35 -50.07 12.61
CA GLU A 123 -23.57 -50.04 11.79
C GLU A 123 -23.27 -50.59 10.38
N VAL A 124 -24.23 -51.36 9.87
CA VAL A 124 -24.20 -52.03 8.58
C VAL A 124 -24.45 -50.99 7.48
N GLU A 125 -23.41 -50.67 6.70
CA GLU A 125 -23.48 -49.75 5.56
C GLU A 125 -24.24 -50.36 4.37
N SER A 126 -25.37 -49.77 4.02
CA SER A 126 -25.98 -49.91 2.69
C SER A 126 -25.15 -49.13 1.66
N GLY A 127 -24.62 -49.84 0.67
CA GLY A 127 -23.65 -49.35 -0.31
C GLY A 127 -24.19 -48.36 -1.35
N LEU A 128 -24.32 -47.10 -0.96
CA LEU A 128 -24.29 -45.95 -1.87
C LEU A 128 -23.30 -44.94 -1.28
N LYS A 129 -22.09 -44.87 -1.85
CA LYS A 129 -21.09 -43.86 -1.46
C LYS A 129 -21.69 -42.47 -1.72
N PRO A 130 -21.84 -41.60 -0.70
CA PRO A 130 -22.16 -40.21 -0.94
C PRO A 130 -20.99 -39.60 -1.71
N ILE A 131 -21.20 -39.35 -3.00
CA ILE A 131 -20.32 -38.47 -3.76
C ILE A 131 -20.43 -37.11 -3.08
N CYS A 132 -19.30 -36.61 -2.58
CA CYS A 132 -19.15 -35.36 -1.86
C CYS A 132 -19.89 -34.21 -2.56
N THR A 133 -21.14 -33.94 -2.15
CA THR A 133 -21.92 -32.79 -2.62
C THR A 133 -21.44 -31.48 -1.99
N ALA A 134 -20.58 -31.55 -0.97
CA ALA A 134 -19.97 -30.37 -0.34
C ALA A 134 -19.02 -29.61 -1.28
N ASP A 135 -18.25 -30.32 -2.12
CA ASP A 135 -17.26 -29.67 -3.00
C ASP A 135 -17.90 -28.99 -4.22
N PHE A 136 -19.09 -29.45 -4.64
CA PHE A 136 -19.79 -28.88 -5.80
C PHE A 136 -20.59 -27.61 -5.44
N VAL A 137 -21.09 -27.50 -4.21
CA VAL A 137 -21.76 -26.27 -3.74
C VAL A 137 -20.76 -25.14 -3.48
N GLY A 138 -19.53 -25.46 -3.03
CA GLY A 138 -18.46 -24.48 -2.88
C GLY A 138 -18.03 -23.82 -4.20
N TYR A 139 -18.07 -24.56 -5.31
CA TYR A 139 -17.65 -24.05 -6.61
C TYR A 139 -18.67 -23.09 -7.26
N ILE A 140 -19.97 -23.25 -6.97
CA ILE A 140 -21.02 -22.38 -7.53
C ILE A 140 -21.14 -21.05 -6.75
N VAL A 141 -20.83 -21.05 -5.46
CA VAL A 141 -20.82 -19.81 -4.65
C VAL A 141 -19.56 -18.96 -4.90
N GLY A 142 -18.50 -19.55 -5.46
CA GLY A 142 -17.22 -18.87 -5.73
C GLY A 142 -17.16 -18.01 -7.01
N MET A 143 -18.16 -18.07 -7.90
CA MET A 143 -18.22 -17.23 -9.11
C MET A 143 -19.25 -16.10 -8.96
N LEU A 144 -19.18 -15.36 -7.86
CA LEU A 144 -19.83 -14.06 -7.83
C LEU A 144 -19.13 -13.16 -8.85
N LEU A 145 -19.74 -13.01 -10.03
CA LEU A 145 -19.26 -12.09 -11.05
C LEU A 145 -19.22 -10.69 -10.44
N PRO A 146 -18.04 -10.04 -10.37
CA PRO A 146 -17.95 -8.72 -9.76
C PRO A 146 -18.78 -7.73 -10.57
N LEU A 147 -19.54 -6.86 -9.90
CA LEU A 147 -20.43 -5.89 -10.57
C LEU A 147 -19.66 -4.97 -11.52
N THR A 148 -18.37 -4.76 -11.27
CA THR A 148 -17.45 -3.99 -12.13
C THR A 148 -17.42 -4.54 -13.56
N SER A 149 -17.53 -5.85 -13.73
CA SER A 149 -17.56 -6.51 -15.05
C SER A 149 -18.86 -6.28 -15.81
N LEU A 150 -19.98 -6.01 -15.12
CA LEU A 150 -21.30 -5.86 -15.72
C LEU A 150 -21.56 -4.44 -16.23
N PHE A 151 -21.10 -3.40 -15.51
CA PHE A 151 -21.51 -2.02 -15.80
C PHE A 151 -20.56 -1.24 -16.72
N GLY A 152 -19.35 -1.71 -16.97
CA GLY A 152 -18.39 -1.03 -17.87
C GLY A 152 -18.05 0.42 -17.45
N LEU A 153 -18.29 0.78 -16.19
CA LEU A 153 -18.00 2.10 -15.63
C LEU A 153 -16.53 2.17 -15.19
N TYR A 154 -15.92 3.34 -15.28
CA TYR A 154 -14.59 3.56 -14.71
C TYR A 154 -14.64 3.48 -13.18
N ILE A 155 -13.50 3.10 -12.60
CA ILE A 155 -13.29 3.21 -11.15
C ILE A 155 -13.17 4.70 -10.83
N LEU A 156 -14.14 5.22 -10.07
CA LEU A 156 -14.16 6.61 -9.63
C LEU A 156 -13.38 6.74 -8.31
N THR A 157 -12.80 7.91 -8.06
CA THR A 157 -12.22 8.26 -6.75
C THR A 157 -13.33 8.48 -5.70
N PRO A 158 -13.05 8.33 -4.39
CA PRO A 158 -14.08 8.45 -3.36
C PRO A 158 -14.82 9.81 -3.38
N GLY A 159 -14.12 10.93 -3.57
CA GLY A 159 -14.75 12.26 -3.67
C GLY A 159 -15.74 12.35 -4.83
N ARG A 160 -15.32 11.86 -6.02
CA ARG A 160 -16.19 11.79 -7.20
C ARG A 160 -17.42 10.90 -7.00
N ARG A 161 -17.29 9.77 -6.29
CA ARG A 161 -18.44 8.90 -5.96
C ARG A 161 -19.43 9.59 -5.05
N ILE A 162 -18.97 10.24 -3.97
CA ILE A 162 -19.84 10.96 -3.04
C ILE A 162 -20.60 12.08 -3.77
N TYR A 163 -19.89 12.87 -4.60
CA TYR A 163 -20.52 13.94 -5.38
C TYR A 163 -21.59 13.39 -6.33
N ALA A 164 -21.27 12.36 -7.11
CA ALA A 164 -22.21 11.74 -8.04
C ALA A 164 -23.43 11.17 -7.30
N LEU A 165 -23.21 10.44 -6.21
CA LEU A 165 -24.27 9.82 -5.41
C LEU A 165 -25.16 10.86 -4.73
N SER A 166 -24.60 11.97 -4.26
CA SER A 166 -25.39 13.08 -3.69
C SER A 166 -26.34 13.68 -4.73
N ARG A 167 -25.86 13.88 -5.97
CA ARG A 167 -26.72 14.34 -7.08
C ARG A 167 -27.75 13.30 -7.50
N VAL A 168 -27.38 12.01 -7.53
CA VAL A 168 -28.32 10.91 -7.78
C VAL A 168 -29.43 10.90 -6.72
N ARG A 169 -29.08 11.17 -5.45
CA ARG A 169 -30.05 11.28 -4.36
C ARG A 169 -31.05 12.40 -4.59
N GLU A 170 -30.58 13.60 -4.94
CA GLU A 170 -31.42 14.76 -5.28
C GLU A 170 -32.38 14.43 -6.43
N GLN A 171 -31.90 13.78 -7.49
CA GLN A 171 -32.74 13.37 -8.63
C GLN A 171 -33.74 12.27 -8.24
N ALA A 172 -33.34 11.30 -7.42
CA ALA A 172 -34.23 10.25 -6.94
C ALA A 172 -35.36 10.80 -6.07
N GLU A 173 -35.10 11.86 -5.30
CA GLU A 173 -36.11 12.58 -4.52
C GLU A 173 -37.13 13.29 -5.41
N ALA A 174 -36.67 13.94 -6.49
CA ALA A 174 -37.55 14.56 -7.48
C ALA A 174 -38.49 13.57 -8.19
N HIS A 175 -38.15 12.28 -8.18
CA HIS A 175 -38.93 11.18 -8.78
C HIS A 175 -39.64 10.28 -7.76
N ASP A 176 -39.70 10.68 -6.49
CA ASP A 176 -40.38 9.94 -5.40
C ASP A 176 -39.95 8.46 -5.31
N ALA A 177 -38.64 8.24 -5.26
CA ALA A 177 -38.04 6.90 -5.16
C ALA A 177 -37.34 6.63 -3.81
N PRO A 178 -38.06 6.66 -2.68
CA PRO A 178 -37.46 6.56 -1.34
C PRO A 178 -36.73 5.24 -1.07
N GLY A 179 -37.08 4.16 -1.76
CA GLY A 179 -36.40 2.86 -1.65
C GLY A 179 -34.92 2.86 -2.09
N LEU A 180 -34.44 3.95 -2.69
CA LEU A 180 -33.04 4.12 -3.07
C LEU A 180 -32.21 4.83 -1.99
N PHE A 181 -32.84 5.60 -1.10
CA PHE A 181 -32.13 6.52 -0.19
C PHE A 181 -31.19 5.78 0.76
N GLU A 182 -31.64 4.70 1.38
CA GLU A 182 -30.82 3.90 2.30
C GLU A 182 -29.53 3.39 1.63
N ALA A 183 -29.63 2.90 0.39
CA ALA A 183 -28.46 2.39 -0.33
C ALA A 183 -27.49 3.51 -0.74
N ILE A 184 -28.01 4.66 -1.16
CA ILE A 184 -27.22 5.83 -1.51
C ILE A 184 -26.51 6.40 -0.27
N ASP A 185 -27.25 6.60 0.82
CA ASP A 185 -26.74 7.16 2.06
C ASP A 185 -25.67 6.23 2.68
N ALA A 186 -25.87 4.91 2.62
CA ALA A 186 -24.86 3.93 3.06
C ALA A 186 -23.58 3.99 2.21
N ALA A 187 -23.69 4.11 0.89
CA ALA A 187 -22.53 4.22 0.00
C ALA A 187 -21.77 5.54 0.24
N ILE A 188 -22.48 6.66 0.39
CA ILE A 188 -21.89 7.97 0.73
C ILE A 188 -21.17 7.92 2.09
N ALA A 189 -21.81 7.34 3.11
CA ALA A 189 -21.22 7.22 4.44
C ALA A 189 -19.94 6.37 4.42
N HIS A 190 -19.93 5.27 3.66
CA HIS A 190 -18.74 4.44 3.48
C HIS A 190 -17.61 5.23 2.82
N ASP A 191 -17.87 5.93 1.72
CA ASP A 191 -16.85 6.69 1.00
C ASP A 191 -16.31 7.89 1.81
N ARG A 192 -17.14 8.51 2.67
CA ARG A 192 -16.67 9.50 3.65
C ARG A 192 -15.68 8.89 4.63
N GLY A 193 -15.95 7.68 5.13
CA GLY A 193 -15.01 6.92 5.95
C GLY A 193 -13.69 6.62 5.21
N VAL A 194 -13.74 6.35 3.90
CA VAL A 194 -12.54 6.18 3.07
C VAL A 194 -11.72 7.46 2.99
N LEU A 195 -12.35 8.62 2.78
CA LEU A 195 -11.65 9.91 2.77
C LEU A 195 -10.97 10.22 4.12
N GLU A 196 -11.61 9.88 5.24
CA GLU A 196 -11.00 9.99 6.56
C GLU A 196 -9.80 9.04 6.74
N LEU A 197 -9.87 7.81 6.23
CA LEU A 197 -8.75 6.87 6.24
C LEU A 197 -7.56 7.39 5.42
N ASP A 198 -7.83 7.94 4.22
CA ASP A 198 -6.83 8.56 3.38
C ASP A 198 -6.17 9.78 4.06
N ALA A 199 -6.96 10.64 4.70
CA ALA A 199 -6.46 11.78 5.46
C ALA A 199 -5.57 11.33 6.64
N LYS A 200 -6.00 10.31 7.39
CA LYS A 200 -5.20 9.71 8.47
C LYS A 200 -3.88 9.17 7.94
N ARG A 201 -3.90 8.43 6.83
CA ARG A 201 -2.68 7.89 6.19
C ARG A 201 -1.73 9.00 5.75
N ARG A 202 -2.22 10.03 5.07
CA ARG A 202 -1.41 11.21 4.67
C ARG A 202 -0.80 11.91 5.88
N SER A 203 -1.58 12.07 6.96
CA SER A 203 -1.08 12.68 8.20
C SER A 203 0.02 11.85 8.87
N ALA A 204 -0.12 10.52 8.87
CA ALA A 204 0.87 9.60 9.41
C ALA A 204 2.15 9.56 8.58
N GLN A 205 2.06 9.68 7.26
CA GLN A 205 3.24 9.79 6.38
C GLN A 205 4.05 11.06 6.64
N LYS A 206 3.37 12.17 6.97
CA LYS A 206 4.03 13.44 7.35
C LYS A 206 4.54 13.43 8.80
N ALA A 207 4.02 12.55 9.65
CA ALA A 207 4.44 12.46 11.03
C ALA A 207 5.87 11.90 11.14
N LYS A 208 6.71 12.56 11.92
CA LYS A 208 8.06 12.06 12.22
C LYS A 208 7.95 10.84 13.14
N LEU A 209 7.98 9.64 12.55
CA LEU A 209 7.89 8.40 13.29
C LEU A 209 9.09 8.23 14.26
N PRO A 210 8.88 7.64 15.45
CA PRO A 210 9.96 7.29 16.36
C PRO A 210 11.00 6.40 15.66
N ARG A 211 12.29 6.70 15.87
CA ARG A 211 13.40 5.93 15.30
C ARG A 211 13.64 4.65 16.08
N VAL A 212 12.84 3.62 15.80
CA VAL A 212 12.96 2.27 16.40
C VAL A 212 14.38 1.70 16.26
N ARG A 213 15.05 1.99 15.13
CA ARG A 213 16.43 1.54 14.87
C ARG A 213 17.44 2.03 15.91
N ASP A 214 17.24 3.22 16.47
CA ASP A 214 18.17 3.78 17.46
C ASP A 214 18.10 2.96 18.77
N THR A 215 16.90 2.55 19.18
CA THR A 215 16.68 1.70 20.37
C THR A 215 17.09 0.24 20.13
N ASP A 216 16.89 -0.26 18.91
CA ASP A 216 17.29 -1.59 18.47
C ASP A 216 18.81 -1.81 18.56
N ILE A 217 19.61 -0.84 18.07
CA ILE A 217 21.08 -0.88 18.15
C ILE A 217 21.58 -1.06 19.60
N VAL A 218 20.87 -0.49 20.59
CA VAL A 218 21.23 -0.65 22.01
C VAL A 218 20.99 -2.08 22.49
N VAL A 219 19.88 -2.70 22.07
CA VAL A 219 19.58 -4.11 22.36
C VAL A 219 20.60 -5.03 21.69
N ASP A 220 20.86 -4.83 20.40
CA ASP A 220 21.82 -5.60 19.61
C ASP A 220 23.23 -5.59 20.22
N ARG A 221 23.67 -4.41 20.68
CA ARG A 221 24.98 -4.26 21.34
C ARG A 221 25.05 -5.08 22.63
N LYS A 222 23.99 -5.07 23.44
CA LYS A 222 23.95 -5.82 24.71
C LYS A 222 23.92 -7.32 24.47
N LEU A 223 23.12 -7.81 23.51
CA LEU A 223 23.11 -9.20 23.11
C LEU A 223 24.47 -9.66 22.58
N SER A 224 25.14 -8.82 21.79
CA SER A 224 26.48 -9.11 21.26
C SER A 224 27.53 -9.24 22.38
N ILE A 225 27.45 -8.39 23.41
CA ILE A 225 28.32 -8.49 24.60
C ILE A 225 28.05 -9.81 25.33
N ILE A 226 26.78 -10.13 25.62
CA ILE A 226 26.40 -11.37 26.30
C ILE A 226 26.89 -12.59 25.53
N HIS A 227 26.64 -12.63 24.21
CA HIS A 227 27.11 -13.70 23.34
C HIS A 227 28.64 -13.86 23.39
N SER A 228 29.38 -12.76 23.33
CA SER A 228 30.85 -12.79 23.36
C SER A 228 31.38 -13.36 24.68
N LEU A 229 30.79 -12.96 25.81
CA LEU A 229 31.15 -13.48 27.13
C LEU A 229 30.80 -14.96 27.27
N LEU A 230 29.60 -15.38 26.86
CA LEU A 230 29.22 -16.78 26.88
C LEU A 230 30.12 -17.64 25.98
N THR A 231 30.53 -17.12 24.82
CA THR A 231 31.47 -17.81 23.91
C THR A 231 32.83 -18.00 24.57
N HIS A 232 33.32 -16.97 25.28
CA HIS A 232 34.56 -17.06 26.04
C HIS A 232 34.48 -18.10 27.15
N PHE A 233 33.45 -18.08 28.01
CA PHE A 233 33.28 -19.07 29.08
C PHE A 233 33.09 -20.48 28.53
N ALA A 234 32.35 -20.66 27.44
CA ALA A 234 32.17 -21.96 26.80
C ALA A 234 33.49 -22.57 26.30
N SER A 235 34.50 -21.75 26.00
CA SER A 235 35.83 -22.22 25.58
C SER A 235 36.72 -22.66 26.74
N GLU A 236 36.45 -22.16 27.96
CA GLU A 236 37.26 -22.45 29.16
C GLU A 236 36.65 -23.54 30.06
N GLU A 237 35.32 -23.70 30.04
CA GLU A 237 34.62 -24.67 30.87
C GLU A 237 34.80 -26.13 30.38
N PRO A 238 35.00 -27.11 31.29
CA PRO A 238 34.99 -28.52 30.94
C PRO A 238 33.57 -28.99 30.57
N ALA A 239 33.48 -30.01 29.72
CA ALA A 239 32.19 -30.57 29.33
C ALA A 239 31.49 -31.31 30.49
N PRO A 240 30.15 -31.16 30.67
CA PRO A 240 29.25 -30.30 29.90
C PRO A 240 29.34 -28.82 30.35
N SER A 241 29.55 -27.91 29.39
CA SER A 241 29.60 -26.46 29.66
C SER A 241 28.19 -25.87 29.76
N THR A 242 27.95 -25.11 30.83
CA THR A 242 26.69 -24.38 31.03
C THR A 242 26.59 -23.24 30.03
N ALA A 243 27.69 -22.53 29.77
CA ALA A 243 27.75 -21.46 28.78
C ALA A 243 27.43 -21.95 27.35
N ALA A 244 27.94 -23.11 26.95
CA ALA A 244 27.64 -23.70 25.64
C ALA A 244 26.16 -24.07 25.49
N ALA A 245 25.56 -24.63 26.55
CA ALA A 245 24.12 -24.95 26.58
C ALA A 245 23.26 -23.68 26.47
N LEU A 246 23.61 -22.64 27.23
CA LEU A 246 22.96 -21.32 27.15
C LEU A 246 23.06 -20.71 25.75
N LEU A 247 24.23 -20.74 25.10
CA LEU A 247 24.39 -20.23 23.74
C LEU A 247 23.47 -20.92 22.74
N SER A 248 23.40 -22.25 22.79
CA SER A 248 22.56 -23.04 21.89
C SER A 248 21.07 -22.81 22.13
N ALA A 249 20.67 -22.53 23.38
CA ALA A 249 19.29 -22.22 23.72
C ALA A 249 18.90 -20.77 23.34
N LEU A 250 19.79 -19.80 23.59
CA LEU A 250 19.56 -18.39 23.26
C LEU A 250 19.57 -18.14 21.76
N PHE A 251 20.48 -18.78 21.03
CA PHE A 251 20.69 -18.55 19.60
C PHE A 251 20.70 -19.88 18.83
N PRO A 252 19.52 -20.50 18.59
CA PRO A 252 19.44 -21.82 17.96
C PRO A 252 20.09 -21.91 16.58
N VAL A 253 20.11 -20.80 15.85
CA VAL A 253 20.77 -20.69 14.53
C VAL A 253 22.09 -19.95 14.66
N SER A 254 22.03 -18.66 15.02
CA SER A 254 23.19 -17.81 15.29
C SER A 254 22.73 -16.45 15.84
N LEU A 255 23.64 -15.72 16.49
CA LEU A 255 23.40 -14.31 16.86
C LEU A 255 23.08 -13.46 15.62
N SER A 256 23.83 -13.61 14.53
CA SER A 256 23.63 -12.82 13.30
C SER A 256 22.23 -12.99 12.71
N HIS A 257 21.66 -14.20 12.77
CA HIS A 257 20.29 -14.44 12.36
C HIS A 257 19.29 -13.70 13.26
N HIS A 258 19.50 -13.75 14.58
CA HIS A 258 18.66 -13.07 15.57
C HIS A 258 18.59 -11.55 15.35
N LEU A 259 19.73 -10.90 15.08
CA LEU A 259 19.82 -9.44 14.85
C LEU A 259 19.25 -8.98 13.50
N ARG A 260 18.92 -9.92 12.60
CA ARG A 260 18.35 -9.62 11.26
C ARG A 260 16.85 -9.89 11.17
N LEU A 261 16.22 -10.30 12.27
CA LEU A 261 14.78 -10.51 12.32
C LEU A 261 14.02 -9.20 12.09
N PRO A 262 12.81 -9.24 11.49
CA PRO A 262 11.89 -8.10 11.51
C PRO A 262 11.66 -7.63 12.96
N PHE A 263 11.51 -6.32 13.19
CA PHE A 263 11.44 -5.78 14.56
C PHE A 263 10.38 -6.43 15.47
N VAL A 264 9.24 -6.83 14.90
CA VAL A 264 8.18 -7.52 15.64
C VAL A 264 8.67 -8.90 16.12
N ASP A 265 9.27 -9.68 15.22
CA ASP A 265 9.80 -11.01 15.52
C ASP A 265 11.03 -10.94 16.43
N GLN A 266 11.90 -9.95 16.21
CA GLN A 266 13.06 -9.68 17.04
C GLN A 266 12.64 -9.33 18.46
N SER A 267 11.58 -8.53 18.63
CA SER A 267 11.01 -8.22 19.95
C SER A 267 10.58 -9.48 20.70
N ALA A 268 9.82 -10.36 20.05
CA ALA A 268 9.41 -11.64 20.63
C ALA A 268 10.60 -12.58 20.90
N ALA A 269 11.62 -12.58 20.05
CA ALA A 269 12.84 -13.35 20.26
C ALA A 269 13.67 -12.82 21.45
N ASN A 270 13.76 -11.50 21.61
CA ASN A 270 14.43 -10.85 22.73
C ASN A 270 13.73 -11.15 24.07
N GLU A 271 12.40 -11.16 24.09
CA GLU A 271 11.63 -11.53 25.28
C GLU A 271 11.94 -12.97 25.71
N ARG A 272 11.93 -13.94 24.77
CA ARG A 272 12.31 -15.34 25.05
C ARG A 272 13.75 -15.47 25.55
N ALA A 273 14.67 -14.72 24.97
CA ALA A 273 16.07 -14.71 25.41
C ALA A 273 16.20 -14.18 26.84
N LEU A 274 15.46 -13.13 27.18
CA LEU A 274 15.43 -12.58 28.53
C LEU A 274 14.77 -13.53 29.54
N GLU A 275 13.65 -14.17 29.19
CA GLU A 275 13.02 -15.22 30.02
C GLU A 275 14.00 -16.34 30.35
N LEU A 276 14.81 -16.76 29.38
CA LEU A 276 15.82 -17.81 29.58
C LEU A 276 16.99 -17.33 30.46
N LEU A 277 17.43 -16.08 30.28
CA LEU A 277 18.49 -15.47 31.11
C LEU A 277 18.04 -15.17 32.54
N GLU A 278 16.75 -14.93 32.77
CA GLU A 278 16.16 -14.65 34.07
C GLU A 278 15.60 -15.89 34.77
N ALA A 279 15.61 -17.05 34.10
CA ALA A 279 15.16 -18.30 34.69
C ALA A 279 16.04 -18.73 35.89
N GLU A 280 15.39 -19.18 36.95
CA GLU A 280 16.05 -19.67 38.18
C GLU A 280 17.04 -20.82 37.91
N THR A 281 16.87 -21.55 36.80
CA THR A 281 17.73 -22.67 36.39
C THR A 281 19.19 -22.27 36.18
N HIS A 282 19.45 -21.04 35.74
CA HIS A 282 20.79 -20.54 35.42
C HIS A 282 21.24 -19.38 36.30
N GLU A 283 20.37 -18.90 37.19
CA GLU A 283 20.58 -17.70 38.01
C GLU A 283 21.91 -17.73 38.77
N LYS A 284 22.18 -18.81 39.51
CA LYS A 284 23.42 -18.92 40.32
C LYS A 284 24.68 -18.81 39.48
N TRP A 285 24.69 -19.46 38.31
CA TRP A 285 25.83 -19.43 37.39
C TRP A 285 25.98 -18.05 36.75
N LEU A 286 24.88 -17.43 36.31
CA LEU A 286 24.90 -16.09 35.72
C LEU A 286 25.35 -15.02 36.73
N GLN A 287 24.95 -15.15 38.00
CA GLN A 287 25.39 -14.26 39.08
C GLN A 287 26.88 -14.42 39.38
N SER A 288 27.40 -15.65 39.49
CA SER A 288 28.82 -15.88 39.79
C SER A 288 29.76 -15.36 38.71
N HIS A 289 29.27 -15.25 37.46
CA HIS A 289 30.02 -14.74 36.30
C HIS A 289 29.74 -13.27 35.98
N GLY A 290 28.95 -12.57 36.82
CA GLY A 290 28.72 -11.13 36.67
C GLY A 290 27.78 -10.71 35.53
N PHE A 291 26.93 -11.60 35.03
CA PHE A 291 25.95 -11.26 33.97
C PHE A 291 24.79 -10.39 34.48
N GLY A 292 24.54 -10.33 35.79
CA GLY A 292 23.39 -9.63 36.39
C GLY A 292 23.18 -8.20 35.85
N PRO A 293 24.18 -7.29 35.91
CA PRO A 293 24.05 -5.94 35.37
C PRO A 293 23.78 -5.89 33.86
N LEU A 294 24.32 -6.83 33.08
CA LEU A 294 24.10 -6.91 31.64
C LEU A 294 22.67 -7.34 31.31
N ILE A 295 22.14 -8.34 32.02
CA ILE A 295 20.77 -8.84 31.87
C ILE A 295 19.77 -7.74 32.25
N ALA A 296 19.96 -7.09 33.41
CA ALA A 296 19.10 -5.96 33.82
C ALA A 296 19.15 -4.82 32.80
N GLY A 297 20.34 -4.49 32.29
CA GLY A 297 20.49 -3.49 31.24
C GLY A 297 19.86 -3.89 29.90
N LEU A 298 19.84 -5.18 29.56
CA LEU A 298 19.19 -5.71 28.37
C LEU A 298 17.67 -5.63 28.51
N ARG A 299 17.12 -6.00 29.67
CA ARG A 299 15.70 -5.89 30.01
C ARG A 299 15.20 -4.46 29.84
N GLU A 300 15.92 -3.50 30.39
CA GLU A 300 15.57 -2.08 30.26
C GLU A 300 15.60 -1.62 28.80
N ALA A 301 16.68 -1.93 28.07
CA ALA A 301 16.78 -1.57 26.65
C ALA A 301 15.68 -2.23 25.81
N HIS A 302 15.33 -3.48 26.10
CA HIS A 302 14.25 -4.19 25.42
C HIS A 302 12.88 -3.55 25.70
N ASN A 303 12.60 -3.15 26.94
CA ASN A 303 11.36 -2.45 27.30
C ASN A 303 11.24 -1.12 26.55
N ILE A 304 12.32 -0.35 26.46
CA ILE A 304 12.36 0.91 25.69
C ILE A 304 12.12 0.64 24.20
N PHE A 305 12.80 -0.37 23.64
CA PHE A 305 12.61 -0.78 22.24
C PHE A 305 11.16 -1.19 21.95
N LYS A 306 10.57 -2.03 22.80
CA LYS A 306 9.17 -2.49 22.70
C LYS A 306 8.18 -1.33 22.80
N ALA A 307 8.39 -0.41 23.74
CA ALA A 307 7.56 0.79 23.87
C ALA A 307 7.67 1.70 22.63
N THR A 308 8.88 1.87 22.09
CA THR A 308 9.12 2.68 20.87
C THR A 308 8.48 2.04 19.64
N LEU A 309 8.54 0.72 19.54
CA LEU A 309 7.88 -0.05 18.48
C LEU A 309 6.36 0.13 18.54
N LEU A 310 5.75 -0.04 19.72
CA LEU A 310 4.32 0.19 19.92
C LEU A 310 3.90 1.64 19.63
N ALA A 311 4.71 2.62 20.03
CA ALA A 311 4.45 4.02 19.74
C ALA A 311 4.52 4.32 18.23
N ARG A 312 5.47 3.71 17.51
CA ARG A 312 5.57 3.80 16.05
C ARG A 312 4.35 3.16 15.39
N ASP A 313 3.94 1.97 15.82
CA ASP A 313 2.82 1.26 15.23
C ASP A 313 1.49 1.99 15.49
N ALA A 314 1.31 2.57 16.68
CA ALA A 314 0.15 3.42 16.98
C ALA A 314 0.15 4.75 16.20
N ALA A 315 1.32 5.29 15.90
CA ALA A 315 1.49 6.46 15.03
C ALA A 315 1.42 6.10 13.53
N SER A 316 1.51 4.81 13.20
CA SER A 316 1.39 4.35 11.83
C SER A 316 -0.09 4.43 11.47
N GLY A 317 -0.40 5.29 10.50
CA GLY A 317 -1.76 5.42 9.99
C GLY A 317 -2.21 4.13 9.30
N PRO A 318 -3.43 4.14 8.75
CA PRO A 318 -3.95 3.02 7.97
C PRO A 318 -2.94 2.57 6.91
N SER A 319 -2.80 1.25 6.79
CA SER A 319 -1.97 0.64 5.75
C SER A 319 -2.54 0.93 4.36
N TRP A 320 -1.70 0.80 3.33
CA TRP A 320 -2.16 0.98 1.95
C TRP A 320 -3.20 -0.06 1.54
N ASP A 321 -3.06 -1.30 2.00
CA ASP A 321 -4.00 -2.37 1.70
C ASP A 321 -5.37 -2.11 2.33
N GLU A 322 -5.43 -1.63 3.58
CA GLU A 322 -6.70 -1.22 4.20
C GLU A 322 -7.41 -0.11 3.42
N VAL A 323 -6.66 0.89 2.94
CA VAL A 323 -7.21 1.97 2.10
C VAL A 323 -7.69 1.43 0.76
N ARG A 324 -6.90 0.55 0.11
CA ARG A 324 -7.26 -0.06 -1.18
C ARG A 324 -8.53 -0.91 -1.05
N ASP A 325 -8.58 -1.79 -0.06
CA ASP A 325 -9.72 -2.67 0.19
C ASP A 325 -10.98 -1.86 0.53
N ALA A 326 -10.84 -0.77 1.31
CA ALA A 326 -11.95 0.13 1.59
C ALA A 326 -12.45 0.88 0.33
N ARG A 327 -11.54 1.28 -0.57
CA ARG A 327 -11.89 1.89 -1.86
C ARG A 327 -12.60 0.92 -2.80
N GLU A 328 -12.14 -0.33 -2.87
CA GLU A 328 -12.79 -1.40 -3.64
C GLU A 328 -14.20 -1.66 -3.12
N ARG A 329 -14.38 -1.73 -1.79
CA ARG A 329 -15.70 -1.86 -1.17
C ARG A 329 -16.62 -0.68 -1.49
N GLY A 330 -16.09 0.55 -1.51
CA GLY A 330 -16.84 1.74 -1.90
C GLY A 330 -17.31 1.68 -3.36
N GLN A 331 -16.43 1.21 -4.27
CA GLN A 331 -16.80 0.98 -5.68
C GLN A 331 -17.89 -0.08 -5.83
N GLU A 332 -17.83 -1.17 -5.06
CA GLU A 332 -18.86 -2.21 -5.03
C GLU A 332 -20.22 -1.62 -4.61
N LEU A 333 -20.27 -0.86 -3.50
CA LEU A 333 -21.50 -0.21 -3.01
C LEU A 333 -22.07 0.78 -4.03
N TYR A 334 -21.20 1.57 -4.67
CA TYR A 334 -21.58 2.47 -5.75
C TYR A 334 -22.25 1.72 -6.92
N LEU A 335 -21.71 0.58 -7.34
CA LEU A 335 -22.30 -0.22 -8.42
C LEU A 335 -23.61 -0.90 -7.98
N GLN A 336 -23.76 -1.24 -6.70
CA GLN A 336 -25.04 -1.72 -6.16
C GLN A 336 -26.12 -0.63 -6.25
N VAL A 337 -25.79 0.63 -5.99
CA VAL A 337 -26.72 1.76 -6.19
C VAL A 337 -27.12 1.86 -7.67
N VAL A 338 -26.16 1.80 -8.59
CA VAL A 338 -26.46 1.82 -10.05
C VAL A 338 -27.41 0.69 -10.44
N ALA A 339 -27.16 -0.53 -9.97
CA ALA A 339 -28.03 -1.68 -10.21
C ALA A 339 -29.46 -1.45 -9.67
N LYS A 340 -29.58 -0.91 -8.45
CA LYS A 340 -30.87 -0.57 -7.84
C LYS A 340 -31.63 0.50 -8.63
N VAL A 341 -30.95 1.54 -9.11
CA VAL A 341 -31.56 2.60 -9.95
C VAL A 341 -32.09 1.99 -11.26
N ILE A 342 -31.30 1.16 -11.94
CA ILE A 342 -31.70 0.50 -13.19
C ILE A 342 -32.93 -0.38 -12.97
N SER A 343 -32.94 -1.16 -11.88
CA SER A 343 -34.06 -2.03 -11.52
C SER A 343 -35.32 -1.22 -11.19
N ARG A 344 -35.19 -0.16 -10.38
CA ARG A 344 -36.31 0.69 -9.94
C ARG A 344 -37.01 1.38 -11.12
N PHE A 345 -36.23 1.87 -12.09
CA PHE A 345 -36.72 2.60 -13.26
C PHE A 345 -36.61 1.76 -14.54
N ALA A 346 -36.84 0.44 -14.45
CA ALA A 346 -36.76 -0.45 -15.61
C ALA A 346 -37.79 -0.07 -16.70
N ALA A 347 -39.02 0.29 -16.28
CA ALA A 347 -40.13 0.64 -17.17
C ALA A 347 -40.14 2.09 -17.66
N THR A 348 -39.33 2.98 -17.06
CA THR A 348 -39.33 4.43 -17.30
C THR A 348 -37.92 4.91 -17.66
N PRO A 349 -37.47 4.68 -18.92
CA PRO A 349 -36.10 4.95 -19.33
C PRO A 349 -35.68 6.42 -19.21
N GLU A 350 -36.62 7.36 -19.34
CA GLU A 350 -36.35 8.80 -19.21
C GLU A 350 -35.96 9.15 -17.77
N GLN A 351 -36.72 8.65 -16.78
CA GLN A 351 -36.42 8.83 -15.36
C GLN A 351 -35.10 8.14 -14.99
N ARG A 352 -34.87 6.92 -15.50
CA ARG A 352 -33.60 6.21 -15.30
C ARG A 352 -32.42 7.02 -15.80
N THR A 353 -32.55 7.61 -16.99
CA THR A 353 -31.51 8.44 -17.61
C THR A 353 -31.27 9.71 -16.80
N ALA A 354 -32.33 10.39 -16.36
CA ALA A 354 -32.22 11.58 -15.52
C ALA A 354 -31.51 11.30 -14.19
N VAL A 355 -31.88 10.23 -13.49
CA VAL A 355 -31.29 9.85 -12.20
C VAL A 355 -29.82 9.42 -12.36
N LEU A 356 -29.47 8.71 -13.44
CA LEU A 356 -28.08 8.27 -13.69
C LEU A 356 -27.20 9.33 -14.37
N ALA A 357 -27.74 10.45 -14.82
CA ALA A 357 -26.97 11.49 -15.52
C ALA A 357 -25.73 11.96 -14.72
N PRO A 358 -25.80 12.25 -13.40
CA PRO A 358 -24.62 12.71 -12.65
C PRO A 358 -23.47 11.68 -12.61
N ILE A 359 -23.80 10.40 -12.61
CA ILE A 359 -22.83 9.30 -12.70
C ILE A 359 -22.15 9.31 -14.06
N TRP A 360 -22.93 9.48 -15.13
CA TRP A 360 -22.40 9.52 -16.49
C TRP A 360 -21.47 10.71 -16.70
N ASP A 361 -21.81 11.87 -16.15
CA ASP A 361 -20.99 13.08 -16.21
C ASP A 361 -19.61 12.85 -15.57
N GLN A 362 -19.57 12.23 -14.38
CA GLN A 362 -18.30 11.88 -13.74
C GLN A 362 -17.51 10.82 -14.52
N ASN A 363 -18.20 9.83 -15.11
CA ASN A 363 -17.57 8.79 -15.92
C ASN A 363 -16.92 9.38 -17.19
N LEU A 364 -17.60 10.31 -17.86
CA LEU A 364 -17.07 11.06 -19.00
C LEU A 364 -15.89 11.95 -18.60
N ALA A 365 -15.95 12.59 -17.42
CA ALA A 365 -14.84 13.37 -16.90
C ALA A 365 -13.58 12.50 -16.72
N ILE A 366 -13.68 11.33 -16.09
CA ILE A 366 -12.55 10.40 -15.97
C ILE A 366 -12.06 9.89 -17.34
N GLN A 367 -12.99 9.62 -18.26
CA GLN A 367 -12.63 9.23 -19.62
C GLN A 367 -11.76 10.32 -20.29
N ALA A 368 -12.09 11.60 -20.10
CA ALA A 368 -11.31 12.71 -20.63
C ALA A 368 -9.88 12.74 -20.05
N TYR A 369 -9.71 12.56 -18.73
CA TYR A 369 -8.39 12.43 -18.10
C TYR A 369 -7.57 11.29 -18.73
N ARG A 370 -8.17 10.11 -18.86
CA ARG A 370 -7.48 8.94 -19.43
C ARG A 370 -7.11 9.11 -20.89
N ARG A 371 -7.94 9.79 -21.70
CA ARG A 371 -7.60 10.14 -23.09
C ARG A 371 -6.38 11.05 -23.16
N GLN A 372 -6.24 11.95 -22.19
CA GLN A 372 -5.07 12.81 -22.06
C GLN A 372 -3.87 12.11 -21.38
N ARG A 373 -3.99 10.82 -21.05
CA ARG A 373 -2.99 10.04 -20.29
C ARG A 373 -2.62 10.69 -18.95
N ARG A 374 -3.55 11.41 -18.34
CA ARG A 374 -3.37 12.04 -17.02
C ARG A 374 -3.99 11.17 -15.93
N THR A 375 -3.38 11.20 -14.74
CA THR A 375 -3.96 10.61 -13.54
C THR A 375 -5.26 11.35 -13.20
N PRO A 376 -6.38 10.66 -12.97
CA PRO A 376 -7.62 11.30 -12.56
C PRO A 376 -7.44 12.02 -11.21
N VAL A 377 -7.66 13.33 -11.21
CA VAL A 377 -7.65 14.16 -9.99
C VAL A 377 -8.99 13.99 -9.26
N ASP A 378 -8.98 13.89 -7.93
CA ASP A 378 -10.20 13.80 -7.14
C ASP A 378 -10.92 15.16 -7.04
N ILE A 379 -12.16 15.16 -6.56
CA ILE A 379 -12.96 16.37 -6.37
C ILE A 379 -13.42 16.50 -4.93
N ASP A 380 -13.67 17.74 -4.52
CA ASP A 380 -14.37 18.01 -3.28
C ASP A 380 -15.78 17.40 -3.37
N PRO A 381 -16.15 16.50 -2.44
CA PRO A 381 -17.43 15.79 -2.47
C PRO A 381 -18.66 16.71 -2.38
N ASP A 382 -18.52 17.88 -1.74
CA ASP A 382 -19.65 18.78 -1.48
C ASP A 382 -19.79 19.84 -2.59
N SER A 383 -18.68 20.40 -3.07
CA SER A 383 -18.70 21.46 -4.10
C SER A 383 -18.60 20.92 -5.54
N GLY A 384 -17.93 19.78 -5.73
CA GLY A 384 -17.58 19.25 -7.04
C GLY A 384 -16.37 19.93 -7.70
N GLU A 385 -15.67 20.81 -6.99
CA GLU A 385 -14.44 21.46 -7.48
C GLU A 385 -13.24 20.50 -7.44
N LEU A 386 -12.28 20.68 -8.35
CA LEU A 386 -11.08 19.83 -8.41
C LEU A 386 -10.15 20.11 -7.23
N LEU A 387 -9.66 19.06 -6.56
CA LEU A 387 -8.64 19.20 -5.53
C LEU A 387 -7.26 19.36 -6.19
N LEU A 388 -6.73 20.59 -6.20
CA LEU A 388 -5.45 20.92 -6.84
C LEU A 388 -4.21 20.45 -6.05
N GLU A 389 -4.37 20.16 -4.76
CA GLU A 389 -3.24 19.88 -3.84
C GLU A 389 -2.35 18.71 -4.28
N ASP A 390 -2.92 17.67 -4.90
CA ASP A 390 -2.16 16.50 -5.34
C ASP A 390 -1.30 16.81 -6.60
N ALA A 391 -1.69 17.81 -7.41
CA ALA A 391 -0.97 18.17 -8.63
C ALA A 391 0.30 19.00 -8.36
N GLU A 392 0.28 19.82 -7.31
CA GLU A 392 1.45 20.63 -6.92
C GLU A 392 2.54 19.74 -6.32
N THR A 393 2.16 18.69 -5.56
CA THR A 393 3.15 17.79 -4.95
C THR A 393 3.84 16.87 -5.97
N GLU A 394 3.11 16.40 -6.98
CA GLU A 394 3.71 15.62 -8.07
C GLU A 394 4.65 16.48 -8.93
N ALA A 395 4.26 17.73 -9.24
CA ALA A 395 5.10 18.64 -9.99
C ALA A 395 6.38 19.06 -9.22
N GLU A 396 6.28 19.29 -7.90
CA GLU A 396 7.44 19.55 -7.05
C GLU A 396 8.38 18.34 -6.99
N ALA A 397 7.83 17.12 -6.85
CA ALA A 397 8.63 15.89 -6.82
C ALA A 397 9.31 15.60 -8.16
N GLU A 398 8.64 15.82 -9.29
CA GLU A 398 9.25 15.71 -10.63
C GLU A 398 10.37 16.73 -10.82
N ALA A 399 10.16 17.99 -10.41
CA ALA A 399 11.19 19.02 -10.50
C ALA A 399 12.40 18.74 -9.59
N GLU A 400 12.18 18.20 -8.39
CA GLU A 400 13.26 17.79 -7.49
C GLU A 400 14.05 16.61 -8.06
N ALA A 401 13.38 15.60 -8.61
CA ALA A 401 14.04 14.47 -9.25
C ALA A 401 14.83 14.86 -10.52
N GLU A 402 14.31 15.80 -11.33
CA GLU A 402 15.03 16.34 -12.49
C GLU A 402 16.28 17.11 -12.04
N ALA A 403 16.17 17.94 -11.00
CA ALA A 403 17.31 18.67 -10.44
C ALA A 403 18.38 17.74 -9.83
N GLU A 404 17.99 16.65 -9.15
CA GLU A 404 18.93 15.65 -8.64
C GLU A 404 19.65 14.90 -9.78
N ALA A 405 18.92 14.52 -10.84
CA ALA A 405 19.51 13.85 -12.00
C ALA A 405 20.51 14.76 -12.75
N GLU A 406 20.21 16.05 -12.87
CA GLU A 406 21.16 17.04 -13.42
C GLU A 406 22.41 17.18 -12.54
N ALA A 407 22.25 17.23 -11.22
CA ALA A 407 23.37 17.32 -10.28
C ALA A 407 24.28 16.08 -10.28
N GLU A 408 23.71 14.88 -10.41
CA GLU A 408 24.48 13.63 -10.56
C GLU A 408 25.24 13.59 -11.89
N ALA A 409 24.62 14.07 -12.97
CA ALA A 409 25.26 14.14 -14.29
C ALA A 409 26.47 15.09 -14.30
N GLU A 410 26.42 16.21 -13.56
CA GLU A 410 27.55 17.13 -13.43
C GLU A 410 28.71 16.56 -12.59
N GLN A 411 28.41 15.75 -11.56
CA GLN A 411 29.44 15.16 -10.69
C GLN A 411 30.18 13.98 -11.32
N GLY A 412 29.57 13.29 -12.29
CA GLY A 412 30.18 12.13 -12.97
C GLY A 412 31.20 12.46 -14.08
N VAL A 413 31.52 13.75 -14.31
CA VAL A 413 32.41 14.20 -15.41
C VAL A 413 33.80 14.63 -14.89
N LEU A 414 34.07 14.52 -13.59
CA LEU A 414 35.38 14.75 -12.97
C LEU A 414 36.13 13.44 -12.73
#